data_AF-A0A2S6I7Y0-F1
#
_entry.id   AF-A0A2S6I7Y0-F1
#
_cell.length_a   1.000
_cell.length_b   1.000
_cell.length_c   1.000
_cell.angle_alpha   90.00
_cell.angle_beta   90.00
_cell.angle_gamma   90.00
#
_symmetry.space_group_name_H-M   'P 1'
#
loop_
_entity.id
_entity.type
_entity.pdbx_description
1 polymer ?
#
loop_
_entity_poly.entity_id
_entity_poly.type
_entity_poly.pdbx_seq_one_letter_code
_entity_poly.pdbx_strand_id
1 'polypeptide(L)' 'MIVILLLILLSLLIAGGFLLAFFWAVGTGQYDDEVTPSIRILFDSEYTTNDD' A
#
# COMPACT_ATOMS: atom_id res chain seq x y z
N MET A 1 -0.05 -36.36 -16.50
CA MET A 1 0.41 -36.19 -15.10
C MET A 1 1.38 -35.04 -14.91
N ILE A 2 2.45 -34.92 -15.73
CA ILE A 2 3.49 -33.89 -15.51
C ILE A 2 2.96 -32.44 -15.55
N VAL A 3 1.96 -32.18 -16.39
CA VAL A 3 1.31 -30.87 -16.52
C VAL A 3 0.62 -30.45 -15.22
N ILE A 4 -0.02 -31.37 -14.51
CA ILE A 4 -0.70 -31.08 -13.24
C ILE A 4 0.32 -30.66 -12.18
N LEU A 5 1.46 -31.36 -12.10
CA LEU A 5 2.54 -31.00 -11.18
C LEU A 5 3.13 -29.62 -11.48
N LEU A 6 3.31 -29.28 -12.77
CA LEU A 6 3.77 -27.95 -13.19
C LEU A 6 2.78 -26.86 -12.77
N LEU A 7 1.48 -27.08 -13.01
CA LEU A 7 0.42 -26.13 -12.63
C LEU A 7 0.34 -25.92 -11.12
N ILE A 8 0.54 -26.97 -10.31
CA ILE A 8 0.58 -26.85 -8.85
C ILE A 8 1.75 -25.95 -8.42
N LEU A 9 2.96 -26.19 -8.93
CA LEU A 9 4.12 -25.36 -8.62
C LEU A 9 3.92 -23.90 -9.06
N LEU A 10 3.37 -23.69 -10.26
CA LEU A 10 3.08 -22.35 -10.76
C LEU A 10 2.05 -21.64 -9.89
N SER A 11 1.00 -22.34 -9.45
CA SER A 11 -0.02 -21.76 -8.55
C SER A 11 0.56 -21.38 -7.18
N LEU A 12 1.45 -22.21 -6.62
CA LEU A 12 2.15 -21.91 -5.36
C LEU A 12 3.07 -20.70 -5.50
N LEU A 13 3.78 -20.59 -6.62
CA LEU A 13 4.63 -19.44 -6.92
C LEU A 13 3.79 -18.16 -7.00
N ILE A 14 2.70 -18.19 -7.78
CA ILE A 14 1.81 -17.04 -7.92
C ILE A 14 1.19 -16.65 -6.56
N ALA A 15 0.67 -17.61 -5.81
CA ALA A 15 0.09 -17.37 -4.49
C ALA A 15 1.14 -16.80 -3.51
N GLY A 16 2.33 -17.37 -3.48
CA GLY A 16 3.45 -16.86 -2.67
C GLY A 16 3.89 -15.46 -3.09
N GLY A 17 3.92 -15.18 -4.39
CA GLY A 17 4.22 -13.85 -4.93
C GLY A 17 3.20 -12.80 -4.48
N PHE A 18 1.91 -13.11 -4.57
CA PHE A 18 0.85 -12.23 -4.06
C PHE A 18 0.94 -12.03 -2.55
N LEU A 19 1.26 -13.07 -1.79
CA LEU A 19 1.43 -12.96 -0.34
C LEU A 19 2.62 -12.07 0.04
N LEU A 20 3.76 -12.20 -0.64
CA LEU A 20 4.92 -11.34 -0.43
C LEU A 20 4.62 -9.89 -0.83
N ALA A 21 3.96 -9.68 -1.97
CA ALA A 21 3.53 -8.36 -2.41
C ALA A 21 2.56 -7.71 -1.42
N PHE A 22 1.65 -8.49 -0.82
CA PHE A 22 0.75 -8.02 0.23
C PHE A 22 1.52 -7.50 1.45
N PHE A 23 2.46 -8.27 1.98
CA PHE A 23 3.27 -7.82 3.12
C PHE A 23 4.12 -6.60 2.79
N TRP A 24 4.68 -6.52 1.58
CA TRP A 24 5.39 -5.33 1.12
C TRP A 24 4.48 -4.11 1.09
N ALA A 25 3.32 -4.20 0.45
CA ALA A 25 2.35 -3.11 0.33
C ALA A 25 1.85 -2.59 1.68
N VAL A 26 1.56 -3.49 2.63
CA VAL A 26 1.12 -3.13 3.98
C VAL A 26 2.23 -2.44 4.78
N GLY A 27 3.49 -2.87 4.58
CA GLY A 27 4.65 -2.30 5.27
C GLY A 27 5.18 -0.99 4.68
N THR A 28 4.80 -0.62 3.45
CA THR A 28 5.32 0.57 2.75
C THR A 28 4.69 1.91 3.15
N GLY A 29 4.05 2.00 4.31
CA GLY A 29 3.50 3.28 4.80
C GLY A 29 2.36 3.85 3.94
N GLN A 30 1.70 3.03 3.12
CA GLN A 30 0.51 3.45 2.35
C GLN A 30 -0.60 3.99 3.26
N TYR A 31 -0.58 3.61 4.54
CA TYR A 31 -1.53 4.07 5.57
C TYR A 31 -1.07 5.34 6.31
N ASP A 32 0.11 5.90 6.02
CA ASP A 32 0.60 7.12 6.68
C ASP A 32 -0.17 8.38 6.23
N ASP A 33 -0.95 8.29 5.14
CA ASP A 33 -1.83 9.38 4.69
C ASP A 33 -3.24 9.24 5.29
N GLU A 34 -3.32 9.25 6.64
CA GLU A 34 -4.59 9.22 7.38
C GLU A 34 -5.44 10.49 7.17
N VAL A 35 -4.80 11.58 6.76
CA VAL A 35 -5.42 12.90 6.50
C VAL A 35 -5.26 13.28 5.04
N THR A 36 -6.32 13.06 4.29
CA THR A 36 -6.41 13.42 2.87
C THR A 36 -5.98 14.87 2.62
N PRO A 37 -5.24 15.15 1.53
CA PRO A 37 -4.78 16.50 1.20
C PRO A 37 -5.88 17.58 1.21
N SER A 38 -7.12 17.21 0.91
CA SER A 38 -8.29 18.10 0.94
C SER A 38 -8.70 18.58 2.33
N ILE A 39 -8.33 17.87 3.41
CA ILE A 39 -8.59 18.32 4.79
C ILE A 39 -7.41 19.17 5.27
N ARG A 40 -6.17 18.79 4.95
CA ARG A 40 -4.94 19.53 5.29
C ARG A 40 -4.98 20.99 4.83
N ILE A 41 -5.42 21.21 3.59
CA ILE A 41 -5.48 22.55 2.98
C ILE A 41 -6.46 23.51 3.68
N LEU A 42 -7.47 22.98 4.38
CA LEU A 42 -8.44 23.81 5.12
C LEU A 42 -7.83 24.40 6.40
N PHE A 43 -6.82 23.74 6.97
CA PHE A 43 -6.15 24.16 8.20
C PHE A 43 -4.80 24.83 7.94
N ASP A 44 -4.19 24.64 6.77
CA ASP A 44 -2.96 25.34 6.37
C ASP A 44 -3.13 26.87 6.33
N SER A 45 -4.33 27.37 6.02
CA SER A 45 -4.61 28.82 5.98
C SER A 45 -4.68 29.49 7.36
N GLU A 46 -4.82 28.74 8.46
CA GLU A 46 -4.81 29.33 9.82
C GLU A 46 -3.39 29.60 10.33
N TYR A 47 -2.39 28.85 9.87
CA TYR A 47 -1.03 28.94 10.42
C TYR A 47 -0.23 30.15 9.88
N THR A 48 -0.55 30.65 8.69
CA THR A 48 0.19 31.76 8.06
C THR A 48 -0.19 33.17 8.56
N THR A 49 -1.15 33.30 9.48
CA THR A 49 -1.66 34.62 9.93
C THR A 49 -1.06 35.08 11.27
N ASN A 50 -0.21 34.28 11.93
CA ASN A 50 0.36 34.61 13.24
C ASN A 50 1.87 34.93 13.22
N ASP A 51 2.48 35.10 12.04
CA ASP A 51 3.91 35.42 11.88
C ASP A 51 4.19 36.89 11.49
N ASP A 52 3.25 37.83 11.76
CA ASP A 52 3.51 39.29 11.80
C ASP A 52 2.88 39.94 13.05
#